data_AF-A0A9E8SI04-F1
#
_entry.id   AF-A0A9E8SI04-F1
#
_cell.length_a   1.000
_cell.length_b   1.000
_cell.length_c   1.000
_cell.angle_alpha   90.00
_cell.angle_beta   90.00
_cell.angle_gamma   90.00
#
_symmetry.space_group_name_H-M   'P 1'
#
loop_
_entity.id
_entity.type
_entity.pdbx_description
1 polymer ?
#
loop_
_entity_poly.entity_id
_entity_poly.type
_entity_poly.pdbx_seq_one_letter_code
_entity_poly.pdbx_strand_id
1 'polypeptide(L)'
;MENEERQREQYEEEFEAFKLGAMIQDLRKKQGLTQEQLADKCGTTKTYILRIENNASDIRLSTLTPIVREGSARNLKLSVTD
;
A
#
# COMPACT_ATOMS: atom_id res chain seq x y z
N MET A 1 1.55 -29.44 11.26
CA MET A 1 0.20 -29.17 10.71
C MET A 1 -0.27 -27.76 11.12
N GLU A 2 -0.89 -27.51 12.28
CA GLU A 2 -1.35 -26.14 12.63
C GLU A 2 -0.26 -25.05 12.59
N ASN A 3 0.97 -25.38 13.00
CA ASN A 3 2.07 -24.40 13.04
C ASN A 3 2.59 -24.05 11.64
N GLU A 4 2.43 -24.94 10.67
CA GLU A 4 2.85 -24.73 9.27
C GLU A 4 1.78 -23.96 8.47
N GLU A 5 0.51 -24.17 8.81
CA GLU A 5 -0.62 -23.39 8.27
C GLU A 5 -0.55 -21.94 8.74
N ARG A 6 -0.39 -21.71 10.05
CA ARG A 6 -0.20 -20.35 10.60
C ARG A 6 1.01 -19.62 10.00
N GLN A 7 2.11 -20.34 9.75
CA GLN A 7 3.27 -19.75 9.08
C GLN A 7 2.94 -19.37 7.64
N ARG A 8 2.24 -20.23 6.89
CA ARG A 8 1.81 -19.91 5.52
C ARG A 8 0.92 -18.67 5.46
N GLU A 9 -0.08 -18.60 6.33
CA GLU A 9 -0.99 -17.44 6.42
C GLU A 9 -0.22 -16.16 6.69
N GLN A 10 0.70 -16.17 7.66
CA GLN A 10 1.55 -15.01 7.95
C GLN A 10 2.42 -14.61 6.74
N TYR A 11 3.02 -15.57 6.04
CA TYR A 11 3.79 -15.29 4.83
C TYR A 11 2.93 -14.70 3.71
N GLU A 12 1.69 -15.17 3.55
CA GLU A 12 0.76 -14.64 2.55
C GLU A 12 0.34 -13.21 2.89
N GLU A 13 0.01 -12.92 4.15
CA GLU A 13 -0.31 -11.57 4.61
C GLU A 13 0.86 -10.59 4.40
N GLU A 14 2.07 -10.99 4.78
CA GLU A 14 3.28 -10.18 4.59
C GLU A 14 3.57 -9.95 3.10
N PHE A 15 3.35 -10.96 2.26
CA PHE A 15 3.56 -10.88 0.81
C PHE A 15 2.55 -9.94 0.14
N GLU A 16 1.28 -9.99 0.51
CA GLU A 16 0.25 -9.08 0.00
C GLU A 16 0.51 -7.63 0.46
N ALA A 17 0.92 -7.43 1.72
CA ALA A 17 1.35 -6.12 2.21
C ALA A 17 2.56 -5.58 1.43
N PHE A 18 3.55 -6.42 1.14
CA PHE A 18 4.70 -6.05 0.33
C PHE A 18 4.31 -5.64 -1.10
N LYS A 19 3.47 -6.43 -1.77
CA LYS A 19 2.97 -6.12 -3.12
C LYS A 19 2.28 -4.76 -3.14
N LEU A 20 1.43 -4.48 -2.15
CA LEU A 20 0.71 -3.21 -2.07
C LEU A 20 1.67 -2.02 -1.94
N GLY A 21 2.67 -2.12 -1.06
CA GLY A 21 3.70 -1.09 -0.89
C GLY A 21 4.48 -0.82 -2.18
N ALA A 22 4.89 -1.89 -2.87
CA ALA A 22 5.58 -1.81 -4.16
C ALA A 22 4.71 -1.15 -5.25
N MET A 23 3.42 -1.50 -5.32
CA MET A 23 2.48 -0.89 -6.27
C MET A 23 2.30 0.61 -6.03
N ILE A 24 2.19 1.04 -4.78
CA ILE A 24 2.08 2.46 -4.42
C ILE A 24 3.34 3.22 -4.83
N GLN A 25 4.51 2.65 -4.55
CA GLN A 25 5.79 3.24 -4.95
C GLN A 25 5.90 3.40 -6.47
N ASP A 26 5.51 2.38 -7.23
CA ASP A 26 5.54 2.40 -8.69
C ASP A 26 4.59 3.46 -9.26
N LEU A 27 3.37 3.54 -8.74
CA LEU A 27 2.41 4.59 -9.12
C LEU A 27 2.98 5.98 -8.84
N ARG A 28 3.53 6.21 -7.64
CA ARG A 28 4.16 7.49 -7.28
C ARG A 28 5.27 7.86 -8.27
N LYS A 29 6.16 6.92 -8.58
CA LYS A 29 7.27 7.12 -9.52
C LYS A 29 6.76 7.43 -10.94
N LYS A 30 5.73 6.73 -11.42
CA LYS A 30 5.09 6.98 -12.72
C LYS A 30 4.48 8.38 -12.83
N GLN A 31 4.11 8.97 -11.69
CA GLN A 31 3.62 10.35 -11.62
C GLN A 31 4.71 11.40 -11.43
N GLY A 32 5.98 10.98 -11.33
CA GLY A 32 7.09 11.89 -11.08
C GLY A 32 7.07 12.53 -9.68
N LEU A 33 6.35 11.94 -8.72
CA LEU A 33 6.22 12.48 -7.38
C LEU A 33 7.33 11.97 -6.45
N THR A 34 7.81 12.85 -5.57
CA THR A 34 8.58 12.44 -4.38
C THR A 34 7.65 11.92 -3.29
N GLN A 35 8.20 11.23 -2.29
CA GLN A 35 7.41 10.75 -1.14
C GLN A 35 6.78 11.90 -0.34
N GLU A 36 7.45 13.05 -0.25
CA GLU A 36 6.92 14.26 0.39
C GLU A 36 5.71 14.79 -0.39
N GLN A 37 5.84 14.94 -1.72
CA GLN A 37 4.77 15.45 -2.56
C GLN A 37 3.53 14.53 -2.57
N LEU A 38 3.74 13.21 -2.52
CA LEU A 38 2.63 12.28 -2.36
C LEU A 38 1.98 12.42 -0.98
N ALA A 39 2.78 12.61 0.08
CA ALA A 39 2.28 12.80 1.43
C ALA A 39 1.40 14.05 1.54
N ASP A 40 1.86 15.18 0.98
CA ASP A 40 1.11 16.44 0.93
C ASP A 40 -0.25 16.26 0.25
N LYS A 41 -0.27 15.60 -0.91
CA LYS A 41 -1.49 15.28 -1.66
C LYS A 41 -2.45 14.38 -0.88
N CYS A 42 -1.91 13.48 -0.07
CA CYS A 42 -2.70 12.53 0.72
C CYS A 42 -3.07 13.06 2.11
N GLY A 43 -2.65 14.28 2.48
CA GLY A 43 -2.86 14.83 3.82
C GLY A 43 -2.20 14.00 4.92
N THR A 44 -1.00 13.48 4.66
CA THR A 44 -0.23 12.66 5.60
C THR A 44 1.24 13.07 5.64
N THR A 45 2.10 12.26 6.27
CA THR A 45 3.54 12.56 6.40
C THR A 45 4.37 11.72 5.43
N LYS A 46 5.52 12.26 5.00
CA LYS A 46 6.51 11.49 4.22
C LYS A 46 6.91 10.19 4.92
N THR A 47 7.09 10.21 6.23
CA THR A 47 7.42 9.01 7.02
C THR A 47 6.34 7.94 6.89
N TYR A 48 5.06 8.35 6.85
CA TYR A 48 3.96 7.41 6.66
C TYR A 48 3.94 6.83 5.24
N ILE A 49 4.18 7.65 4.21
CA ILE A 49 4.34 7.17 2.81
C ILE A 49 5.53 6.22 2.68
N LEU A 50 6.69 6.55 3.25
CA LEU A 50 7.87 5.69 3.27
C LEU A 50 7.57 4.34 3.94
N ARG A 51 6.85 4.37 5.08
CA ARG A 51 6.43 3.15 5.77
C ARG A 51 5.53 2.30 4.89
N ILE A 52 4.53 2.89 4.25
CA ILE A 52 3.63 2.20 3.32
C ILE A 52 4.42 1.55 2.17
N GLU A 53 5.34 2.27 1.55
CA GLU A 53 6.12 1.76 0.41
C GLU A 53 7.04 0.59 0.80
N ASN A 54 7.50 0.55 2.05
CA ASN A 54 8.43 -0.47 2.52
C ASN A 54 7.76 -1.60 3.32
N ASN A 55 6.60 -1.34 3.94
CA ASN A 55 5.86 -2.28 4.79
C ASN A 55 4.40 -1.79 4.98
N ALA A 56 3.50 -2.20 4.09
CA ALA A 56 2.11 -1.73 4.05
C ALA A 56 1.15 -2.44 5.03
N SER A 57 1.67 -3.25 5.97
CA SER A 57 0.86 -4.07 6.90
C SER A 57 -0.10 -3.26 7.80
N ASP A 58 0.07 -1.94 7.91
CA ASP A 58 -0.80 -1.04 8.70
C ASP A 58 -1.21 0.22 7.90
N ILE A 59 -1.59 0.03 6.64
CA ILE A 59 -2.12 1.10 5.80
C ILE A 59 -3.60 1.37 6.10
N ARG A 60 -3.97 2.64 6.26
CA ARG A 60 -5.37 3.05 6.38
C ARG A 60 -6.00 3.24 5.00
N LEU A 61 -7.24 2.79 4.83
CA LEU A 61 -8.03 3.04 3.60
C LEU A 61 -8.17 4.54 3.28
N SER A 62 -8.21 5.38 4.32
CA SER A 62 -8.23 6.85 4.18
C SER A 62 -6.99 7.40 3.47
N THR A 63 -5.86 6.69 3.54
CA THR A 63 -4.60 7.07 2.88
C THR A 63 -4.49 6.45 1.49
N LEU A 64 -5.10 5.29 1.26
CA LEU A 64 -5.20 4.69 -0.08
C LEU A 64 -6.10 5.49 -1.02
N THR A 65 -7.20 6.05 -0.50
CA THR A 65 -8.22 6.72 -1.33
C THR A 65 -7.66 7.90 -2.14
N PRO A 66 -6.87 8.83 -1.57
CA PRO A 66 -6.21 9.89 -2.33
C PRO A 66 -5.16 9.36 -3.32
N ILE A 67 -4.35 8.36 -2.93
CA ILE A 67 -3.33 7.75 -3.79
C ILE A 67 -3.94 7.20 -5.07
N VAL A 68 -5.10 6.53 -4.98
CA VAL A 68 -5.79 5.96 -6.15
C VAL A 68 -6.41 7.06 -7.02
N ARG A 69 -7.02 8.09 -6.41
CA ARG A 69 -7.69 9.19 -7.13
C ARG A 69 -6.71 10.08 -7.89
N GLU A 70 -5.60 10.40 -7.27
CA GLU A 70 -4.52 11.16 -7.89
C GLU A 70 -3.74 10.28 -8.87
N GLY A 71 -3.57 8.98 -8.54
CA GLY A 71 -2.62 7.98 -9.06
C GLY A 71 -2.82 7.38 -10.45
N SER A 72 -4.06 7.18 -10.91
CA SER A 72 -4.32 6.49 -12.18
C SER A 72 -5.77 6.57 -12.59
N ALA A 73 -6.02 6.52 -13.90
CA ALA A 73 -7.29 6.10 -14.50
C ALA A 73 -7.64 4.61 -14.22
N ARG A 74 -7.16 4.03 -13.11
CA ARG A 74 -7.36 2.63 -12.71
C ARG A 74 -8.24 2.57 -11.48
N ASN A 75 -9.22 1.68 -11.52
CA ASN A 75 -10.07 1.37 -10.38
C ASN A 75 -9.31 0.43 -9.43
N LEU A 76 -9.17 0.82 -8.16
CA LEU A 76 -8.78 -0.12 -7.11
C LEU A 76 -9.98 -1.04 -6.83
N LYS A 77 -9.83 -2.35 -7.03
CA LYS A 77 -10.84 -3.34 -6.65
C LYS A 77 -10.43 -3.98 -5.34
N LEU A 78 -11.15 -3.65 -4.28
CA LEU A 78 -11.02 -4.31 -2.98
C LEU A 78 -12.02 -5.48 -2.92
N SER A 79 -11.55 -6.65 -2.53
CA SER A 79 -12.40 -7.82 -2.25
C SER A 79 -12.11 -8.30 -0.84
N VAL A 80 -13.16 -8.53 -0.06
CA VAL A 80 -13.06 -9.29 1.19
C VAL A 80 -13.28 -10.75 0.83
N THR A 81 -12.36 -11.62 1.21
CA THR A 81 -12.44 -13.07 1.05
C THR A 81 -12.66 -13.70 2.42
N ASP A 82 -13.55 -14.70 2.48
CA ASP A 82 -13.88 -15.49 3.67
C ASP A 82 -12.74 -16.44 4.09
#